data_AF-A0A9D3W8N4-F1
#
_entry.id   AF-A0A9D3W8N4-F1
#
_cell.length_a   1.000
_cell.length_b   1.000
_cell.length_c   1.000
_cell.angle_alpha   90.00
_cell.angle_beta   90.00
_cell.angle_gamma   90.00
#
_symmetry.space_group_name_H-M   'P 1'
#
loop_
_entity.id
_entity.type
_entity.pdbx_description
1 polymer ?
#
loop_
_entity_poly.entity_id
_entity_poly.type
_entity_poly.pdbx_seq_one_letter_code
_entity_poly.pdbx_strand_id
1 'polypeptide(L)'
;MGNLYRNLKSKVEGSLMQGKAFSKKKGGGGGGVKNNNIGQGMADTLVEITKKIEDFPTKKLEALRTSSTLYSKLESIIKELKNLKIEPPLPQLLDKVSRSFTKIKGDIDALERTKDEEAKIFKGYNIEFDFQNIMRIKETMVYVSSDCMALALKVTPNSNLERREGDGQNKNGGVKLLWRVFQFAFQVYTFAGGHDDRAEKLTQELAQEIEKEAENQ
;
A
#
# COMPACT_ATOMS: atom_id res chain seq x y z
N MET A 1 11.62 22.34 -6.20
CA MET A 1 10.78 22.19 -4.99
C MET A 1 10.22 23.55 -4.61
N GLY A 2 8.99 23.86 -5.01
CA GLY A 2 8.36 25.16 -4.75
C GLY A 2 8.06 25.38 -3.26
N ASN A 3 7.97 26.65 -2.86
CA ASN A 3 7.66 27.06 -1.48
C ASN A 3 6.35 26.42 -0.94
N LEU A 4 5.42 26.11 -1.84
CA LEU A 4 4.14 25.44 -1.62
C LEU A 4 4.29 24.03 -1.02
N TYR A 5 5.03 23.17 -1.73
CA TYR A 5 5.33 21.81 -1.27
C TYR A 5 6.03 21.82 0.09
N ARG A 6 6.93 22.77 0.30
CA ARG A 6 7.67 22.92 1.57
C ARG A 6 6.73 23.27 2.73
N ASN A 7 5.78 24.18 2.53
CA ASN A 7 4.82 24.60 3.55
C ASN A 7 3.86 23.46 3.93
N LEU A 8 3.29 22.78 2.92
CA LEU A 8 2.40 21.63 3.13
C LEU A 8 3.14 20.48 3.82
N LYS A 9 4.36 20.17 3.39
CA LYS A 9 5.23 19.19 4.04
C LYS A 9 5.49 19.53 5.51
N SER A 10 5.89 20.77 5.80
CA SER A 10 6.12 21.22 7.19
C SER A 10 4.86 21.14 8.06
N LYS A 11 3.68 21.38 7.48
CA LYS A 11 2.39 21.27 8.18
C LYS A 11 1.98 19.81 8.45
N VAL A 12 2.32 18.88 7.57
CA VAL A 12 2.13 17.43 7.79
C VAL A 12 3.11 16.90 8.83
N GLU A 13 4.38 17.28 8.76
CA GLU A 13 5.41 16.87 9.71
C GLU A 13 5.15 17.42 11.12
N GLY A 14 4.64 18.65 11.25
CA GLY A 14 4.28 19.27 12.52
C GLY A 14 3.03 18.72 13.21
N SER A 15 2.19 17.95 12.51
CA SER A 15 0.94 17.39 13.06
C SER A 15 1.12 15.98 13.67
N LEU A 16 2.32 15.41 13.64
CA LEU A 16 2.57 14.03 14.08
C LEU A 16 2.91 13.94 15.57
N MET A 17 2.03 14.40 16.46
CA MET A 17 2.04 14.04 17.88
C MET A 17 0.62 13.99 18.44
N GLN A 18 -0.04 12.84 18.28
CA GLN A 18 -0.96 12.27 19.27
C GLN A 18 -1.30 10.83 18.87
N GLY A 19 -0.43 9.91 19.26
CA GLY A 19 -0.76 8.49 19.31
C GLY A 19 -1.88 8.28 20.33
N LYS A 20 -3.07 7.87 19.86
CA LYS A 20 -4.07 7.27 20.75
C LYS A 20 -3.86 5.77 20.75
N ALA A 21 -3.28 5.29 21.86
CA ALA A 21 -3.30 3.89 22.25
C ALA A 21 -4.75 3.40 22.34
N PHE A 22 -5.09 2.34 21.62
CA PHE A 22 -6.37 1.65 21.77
C PHE A 22 -6.21 0.40 22.64
N SER A 23 -7.02 0.38 23.68
CA SER A 23 -7.00 -0.56 24.79
C SER A 23 -7.38 -1.99 24.40
N LYS A 24 -6.63 -2.92 24.99
CA LYS A 24 -6.80 -4.37 25.01
C LYS A 24 -8.19 -4.76 25.55
N LYS A 25 -8.97 -5.54 24.79
CA LYS A 25 -10.15 -6.25 25.31
C LYS A 25 -9.99 -7.76 25.13
N LYS A 26 -10.05 -8.45 26.26
CA LYS A 26 -9.96 -9.90 26.48
C LYS A 26 -11.36 -10.49 26.22
N GLY A 27 -11.43 -11.59 25.47
CA GLY A 27 -12.65 -12.37 25.28
C GLY A 27 -12.27 -13.76 24.78
N GLY A 28 -12.29 -14.74 25.70
CA GLY A 28 -12.14 -16.15 25.38
C GLY A 28 -13.48 -16.77 25.00
N GLY A 29 -13.42 -17.91 24.30
CA GLY A 29 -14.59 -18.73 23.98
C GLY A 29 -14.30 -19.59 22.77
N GLY A 30 -14.05 -20.87 23.01
CA GLY A 30 -13.61 -21.84 22.02
C GLY A 30 -14.67 -22.22 20.97
N GLY A 31 -14.16 -22.81 19.89
CA GLY A 31 -14.94 -23.42 18.82
C GLY A 31 -13.97 -24.19 17.94
N GLY A 32 -13.60 -25.39 18.38
CA GLY A 32 -12.81 -26.31 17.59
C GLY A 32 -13.59 -26.73 16.35
N VAL A 33 -13.07 -26.41 15.18
CA VAL A 33 -13.48 -27.01 13.90
C VAL A 33 -12.29 -27.80 13.40
N LYS A 34 -12.41 -29.14 13.45
CA LYS A 34 -11.45 -30.08 12.91
C LYS A 34 -11.60 -30.21 11.40
N ASN A 35 -10.44 -30.35 10.78
CA ASN A 35 -10.12 -30.99 9.50
C ASN A 35 -10.49 -30.29 8.18
N ASN A 36 -9.43 -30.07 7.40
CA ASN A 36 -9.28 -30.68 6.08
C ASN A 36 -7.86 -31.30 5.95
N ASN A 37 -7.73 -32.57 6.36
CA ASN A 37 -6.49 -33.38 6.35
C ASN A 37 -6.20 -34.03 4.97
N ILE A 38 -6.47 -33.34 3.86
CA ILE A 38 -6.20 -33.92 2.52
C ILE A 38 -4.85 -33.44 1.98
N GLY A 39 -4.42 -32.21 2.28
CA GLY A 39 -3.12 -31.68 1.85
C GLY A 39 -1.93 -32.05 2.78
N GLN A 40 -2.20 -32.22 4.08
CA GLN A 40 -1.17 -32.47 5.09
C GLN A 40 -0.52 -33.86 4.90
N GLY A 41 -1.32 -34.89 4.63
CA GLY A 41 -0.84 -36.28 4.48
C GLY A 41 0.07 -36.50 3.26
N MET A 42 -0.12 -35.75 2.17
CA MET A 42 0.80 -35.79 1.02
C MET A 42 2.11 -35.05 1.31
N ALA A 43 2.07 -33.93 2.04
CA ALA A 43 3.27 -33.21 2.42
C ALA A 43 4.15 -34.08 3.35
N ASP A 44 3.53 -34.75 4.34
CA ASP A 44 4.24 -35.62 5.27
C ASP A 44 4.83 -36.86 4.59
N THR A 45 4.08 -37.48 3.66
CA THR A 45 4.59 -38.63 2.89
C THR A 45 5.72 -38.25 1.93
N LEU A 46 5.67 -37.08 1.28
CA LEU A 46 6.77 -36.59 0.46
C LEU A 46 8.02 -36.30 1.28
N VAL A 47 7.87 -35.70 2.48
CA VAL A 47 8.98 -35.49 3.42
C VAL A 47 9.61 -36.83 3.80
N GLU A 48 8.79 -37.84 4.09
CA GLU A 48 9.28 -39.17 4.44
C GLU A 48 9.98 -39.89 3.27
N ILE A 49 9.48 -39.75 2.04
CA ILE A 49 10.12 -40.28 0.83
C ILE A 49 11.46 -39.59 0.57
N THR A 50 11.53 -38.26 0.73
CA THR A 50 12.80 -37.52 0.55
C THR A 50 13.86 -37.88 1.58
N LYS A 51 13.48 -38.32 2.79
CA LYS A 51 14.43 -38.82 3.81
C LYS A 51 15.04 -40.18 3.45
N LYS A 52 14.38 -40.95 2.57
CA LYS A 52 14.83 -42.27 2.10
C LYS A 52 15.76 -42.18 0.88
N ILE A 53 15.92 -41.00 0.30
CA ILE A 53 16.85 -40.73 -0.81
C ILE A 53 18.17 -40.22 -0.21
N GLU A 54 19.24 -41.00 -0.37
CA GLU A 54 20.59 -40.63 0.03
C GLU A 54 21.03 -39.36 -0.73
N ASP A 55 21.65 -38.40 -0.04
CA ASP A 55 22.10 -37.11 -0.57
C ASP A 55 21.02 -36.21 -1.23
N PHE A 56 19.74 -36.36 -0.84
CA PHE A 56 18.69 -35.49 -1.35
C PHE A 56 18.98 -34.00 -1.05
N PRO A 57 18.86 -33.07 -2.04
CA PRO A 57 19.27 -31.68 -1.89
C PRO A 57 18.21 -30.85 -1.12
N THR A 58 17.91 -31.24 0.11
CA THR A 58 16.83 -30.68 0.96
C THR A 58 16.93 -29.16 1.09
N LYS A 59 18.13 -28.63 1.34
CA LYS A 59 18.34 -27.17 1.51
C LYS A 59 18.07 -26.39 0.22
N LYS A 60 18.43 -26.95 -0.94
CA LYS A 60 18.11 -26.35 -2.25
C LYS A 60 16.61 -26.39 -2.52
N LEU A 61 15.95 -27.49 -2.16
CA LEU A 61 14.49 -27.61 -2.27
C LEU A 61 13.76 -26.60 -1.37
N GLU A 62 14.21 -26.43 -0.13
CA GLU A 62 13.68 -25.42 0.78
C GLU A 62 13.86 -24.01 0.23
N ALA A 63 15.06 -23.67 -0.25
CA ALA A 63 15.31 -22.38 -0.90
C ALA A 63 14.37 -22.14 -2.10
N LEU A 64 14.12 -23.18 -2.92
CA LEU A 64 13.18 -23.09 -4.04
C LEU A 64 11.74 -22.84 -3.55
N ARG A 65 11.29 -23.55 -2.51
CA ARG A 65 9.95 -23.35 -1.92
C ARG A 65 9.78 -21.94 -1.36
N THR A 66 10.80 -21.44 -0.65
CA THR A 66 10.80 -20.07 -0.12
C THR A 66 10.71 -19.06 -1.26
N SER A 67 11.54 -19.20 -2.30
CA SER A 67 11.50 -18.30 -3.47
C SER A 67 10.13 -18.29 -4.16
N SER A 68 9.50 -19.46 -4.36
CA SER A 68 8.17 -19.55 -4.96
C SER A 68 7.08 -18.89 -4.11
N THR A 69 7.16 -19.06 -2.78
CA THR A 69 6.23 -18.44 -1.83
C THR A 69 6.36 -16.92 -1.85
N LEU A 70 7.59 -16.40 -1.86
CA LEU A 70 7.86 -14.96 -1.95
C LEU A 70 7.34 -14.37 -3.26
N TYR A 71 7.61 -15.04 -4.39
CA TYR A 71 7.12 -14.62 -5.70
C TYR A 71 5.59 -14.53 -5.71
N SER A 72 4.91 -15.57 -5.23
CA SER A 72 3.45 -15.63 -5.16
C SER A 72 2.87 -14.52 -4.28
N LYS A 73 3.55 -14.19 -3.16
CA LYS A 73 3.15 -13.09 -2.28
C LYS A 73 3.27 -11.72 -2.98
N LEU A 74 4.39 -11.46 -3.64
CA LEU A 74 4.62 -10.21 -4.38
C LEU A 74 3.59 -10.03 -5.51
N GLU A 75 3.36 -11.08 -6.31
CA GLU A 75 2.33 -11.07 -7.37
C GLU A 75 0.92 -10.84 -6.82
N SER A 76 0.58 -11.45 -5.69
CA SER A 76 -0.71 -11.21 -5.03
C SER A 76 -0.88 -9.73 -4.66
N ILE A 77 0.16 -9.10 -4.11
CA ILE A 77 0.13 -7.68 -3.76
C ILE A 77 -0.05 -6.80 -5.01
N ILE A 78 0.71 -7.06 -6.08
CA ILE A 78 0.58 -6.33 -7.34
C ILE A 78 -0.85 -6.46 -7.90
N LYS A 79 -1.41 -7.67 -7.87
CA LYS A 79 -2.77 -7.93 -8.31
C LYS A 79 -3.80 -7.23 -7.43
N GLU A 80 -3.63 -7.23 -6.11
CA GLU A 80 -4.49 -6.49 -5.17
C GLU A 80 -4.51 -5.00 -5.52
N LEU A 81 -3.34 -4.39 -5.73
CA LEU A 81 -3.21 -2.96 -6.08
C LEU A 81 -3.85 -2.63 -7.43
N LYS A 82 -3.59 -3.42 -8.47
CA LYS A 82 -4.15 -3.19 -9.82
C LYS A 82 -5.68 -3.33 -9.88
N ASN A 83 -6.27 -4.12 -8.99
CA ASN A 83 -7.72 -4.31 -8.92
C ASN A 83 -8.44 -3.26 -8.06
N LEU A 84 -7.71 -2.29 -7.47
CA LEU A 84 -8.34 -1.17 -6.78
C LEU A 84 -9.01 -0.25 -7.79
N LYS A 85 -10.34 -0.31 -7.84
CA LYS A 85 -11.15 0.61 -8.64
C LYS A 85 -11.19 1.98 -7.96
N ILE A 86 -10.56 2.98 -8.58
CA ILE A 86 -10.54 4.35 -8.08
C ILE A 86 -11.71 5.12 -8.69
N GLU A 87 -12.88 4.94 -8.08
CA GLU A 87 -14.16 5.54 -8.50
C GLU A 87 -14.91 6.14 -7.29
N PRO A 88 -15.83 7.11 -7.50
CA PRO A 88 -16.66 7.64 -6.43
C PRO A 88 -17.48 6.54 -5.71
N PRO A 89 -17.80 6.70 -4.41
CA PRO A 89 -17.55 7.85 -3.53
C PRO A 89 -16.13 7.84 -2.90
N LEU A 90 -15.40 8.94 -3.13
CA LEU A 90 -13.98 9.08 -2.76
C LEU A 90 -13.68 8.93 -1.24
N PRO A 91 -14.51 9.40 -0.28
CA PRO A 91 -14.20 9.23 1.14
C PRO A 91 -14.09 7.77 1.59
N GLN A 92 -15.03 6.91 1.16
CA GLN A 92 -15.03 5.49 1.49
C GLN A 92 -13.90 4.75 0.78
N LEU A 93 -13.64 5.16 -0.48
CA LEU A 93 -12.52 4.67 -1.25
C LEU A 93 -11.19 4.97 -0.56
N LEU A 94 -10.98 6.19 -0.10
CA LEU A 94 -9.73 6.60 0.55
C LEU A 94 -9.46 5.80 1.82
N ASP A 95 -10.51 5.50 2.62
CA ASP A 95 -10.37 4.64 3.80
C ASP A 95 -9.96 3.21 3.40
N LYS A 96 -10.54 2.65 2.32
CA LYS A 96 -10.18 1.33 1.80
C LYS A 96 -8.74 1.31 1.29
N VAL A 97 -8.36 2.28 0.47
CA VAL A 97 -7.01 2.40 -0.10
C VAL A 97 -5.96 2.61 1.00
N SER A 98 -6.26 3.43 2.02
CA SER A 98 -5.36 3.67 3.16
C SER A 98 -5.13 2.41 4.00
N ARG A 99 -6.18 1.59 4.20
CA ARG A 99 -6.05 0.29 4.89
C ARG A 99 -5.20 -0.69 4.09
N SER A 100 -5.46 -0.81 2.79
CA SER A 100 -4.65 -1.63 1.88
C SER A 100 -3.19 -1.16 1.87
N PHE A 101 -2.95 0.14 1.78
CA PHE A 101 -1.62 0.74 1.88
C PHE A 101 -0.89 0.32 3.16
N THR A 102 -1.55 0.44 4.32
CA THR A 102 -0.93 0.11 5.61
C THR A 102 -0.55 -1.37 5.68
N LYS A 103 -1.42 -2.27 5.19
CA LYS A 103 -1.13 -3.72 5.12
C LYS A 103 0.05 -4.00 4.20
N ILE A 104 0.01 -3.49 2.98
CA ILE A 104 1.05 -3.72 1.96
C ILE A 104 2.39 -3.15 2.41
N LYS A 105 2.40 -1.94 3.00
CA LYS A 105 3.61 -1.35 3.58
C LYS A 105 4.23 -2.28 4.61
N GLY A 106 3.44 -2.82 5.54
CA GLY A 106 3.94 -3.76 6.55
C GLY A 106 4.52 -5.03 5.94
N ASP A 107 3.84 -5.59 4.93
CA ASP A 107 4.32 -6.77 4.20
C ASP A 107 5.64 -6.50 3.44
N ILE A 108 5.75 -5.35 2.78
CA ILE A 108 6.95 -4.95 2.04
C ILE A 108 8.11 -4.62 2.99
N ASP A 109 7.86 -3.89 4.07
CA ASP A 109 8.88 -3.60 5.07
C ASP A 109 9.44 -4.91 5.68
N ALA A 110 8.59 -5.93 5.88
CA ALA A 110 9.04 -7.23 6.37
C ALA A 110 9.92 -7.95 5.34
N LEU A 111 9.51 -7.94 4.06
CA LEU A 111 10.28 -8.52 2.95
C LEU A 111 11.62 -7.80 2.74
N GLU A 112 11.68 -6.49 2.87
CA GLU A 112 12.93 -5.73 2.73
C GLU A 112 13.97 -6.06 3.81
N ARG A 113 13.51 -6.42 5.03
CA ARG A 113 14.41 -6.83 6.12
C ARG A 113 15.08 -8.18 5.86
N THR A 114 14.39 -9.12 5.20
CA THR A 114 14.91 -10.47 4.93
C THR A 114 15.59 -10.58 3.57
N LYS A 115 15.37 -9.61 2.68
CA LYS A 115 15.84 -9.58 1.29
C LYS A 115 17.31 -9.97 1.11
N ASP A 116 18.21 -9.38 1.89
CA ASP A 116 19.66 -9.57 1.70
C ASP A 116 20.12 -10.96 2.12
N GLU A 117 19.49 -11.56 3.13
CA GLU A 117 19.75 -12.94 3.56
C GLU A 117 19.20 -13.94 2.54
N GLU A 118 17.94 -13.75 2.13
CA GLU A 118 17.28 -14.60 1.13
C GLU A 118 18.01 -14.53 -0.22
N ALA A 119 18.46 -13.35 -0.65
CA ALA A 119 19.23 -13.19 -1.88
C ALA A 119 20.56 -13.96 -1.85
N LYS A 120 21.26 -14.00 -0.70
CA LYS A 120 22.49 -14.80 -0.54
C LYS A 120 22.18 -16.29 -0.64
N ILE A 121 21.11 -16.75 0.01
CA ILE A 121 20.68 -18.15 -0.04
C ILE A 121 20.35 -18.55 -1.48
N PHE A 122 19.54 -17.75 -2.18
CA PHE A 122 19.13 -18.04 -3.56
C PHE A 122 20.33 -18.07 -4.51
N LYS A 123 21.23 -17.09 -4.43
CA LYS A 123 22.48 -17.09 -5.20
C LYS A 123 23.35 -18.30 -4.89
N GLY A 124 23.46 -18.69 -3.62
CA GLY A 124 24.23 -19.86 -3.18
C GLY A 124 23.73 -21.18 -3.79
N TYR A 125 22.45 -21.27 -4.15
CA TYR A 125 21.85 -22.41 -4.83
C TYR A 125 21.59 -22.21 -6.33
N ASN A 126 22.11 -21.10 -6.90
CA ASN A 126 21.93 -20.70 -8.29
C ASN A 126 20.44 -20.55 -8.69
N ILE A 127 19.64 -20.02 -7.76
CA ILE A 127 18.24 -19.65 -7.96
C ILE A 127 18.20 -18.17 -8.30
N GLU A 128 17.70 -17.84 -9.48
CA GLU A 128 17.44 -16.46 -9.88
C GLU A 128 16.12 -15.99 -9.25
N PHE A 129 16.16 -14.86 -8.54
CA PHE A 129 14.98 -14.26 -7.95
C PHE A 129 15.01 -12.74 -8.16
N ASP A 130 13.94 -12.22 -8.76
CA ASP A 130 13.82 -10.80 -9.06
C ASP A 130 13.15 -10.04 -7.89
N PHE A 131 13.99 -9.40 -7.07
CA PHE A 131 13.54 -8.51 -6.01
C PHE A 131 13.07 -7.14 -6.52
N GLN A 132 13.21 -6.80 -7.81
CA GLN A 132 12.68 -5.55 -8.37
C GLN A 132 11.16 -5.48 -8.29
N ASN A 133 10.47 -6.60 -8.10
CA ASN A 133 9.03 -6.61 -7.83
C ASN A 133 8.65 -5.81 -6.58
N ILE A 134 9.54 -5.70 -5.57
CA ILE A 134 9.31 -4.81 -4.41
C ILE A 134 9.23 -3.34 -4.88
N MET A 135 10.15 -2.93 -5.76
CA MET A 135 10.14 -1.58 -6.32
C MET A 135 8.88 -1.34 -7.17
N ARG A 136 8.50 -2.30 -8.02
CA ARG A 136 7.26 -2.23 -8.82
C ARG A 136 6.02 -2.06 -7.94
N ILE A 137 5.97 -2.70 -6.78
CA ILE A 137 4.88 -2.52 -5.82
C ILE A 137 4.86 -1.09 -5.28
N LYS A 138 6.02 -0.55 -4.88
CA LYS A 138 6.17 0.84 -4.41
C LYS A 138 5.70 1.83 -5.49
N GLU A 139 6.13 1.65 -6.73
CA GLU A 139 5.69 2.45 -7.88
C GLU A 139 4.19 2.34 -8.13
N THR A 140 3.63 1.13 -8.07
CA THR A 140 2.18 0.93 -8.24
C THR A 140 1.39 1.65 -7.14
N MET A 141 1.92 1.74 -5.92
CA MET A 141 1.27 2.51 -4.85
C MET A 141 1.29 4.02 -5.12
N VAL A 142 2.39 4.55 -5.68
CA VAL A 142 2.47 5.94 -6.18
C VAL A 142 1.46 6.19 -7.30
N TYR A 143 1.30 5.22 -8.20
CA TYR A 143 0.29 5.28 -9.26
C TYR A 143 -1.13 5.34 -8.68
N VAL A 144 -1.46 4.47 -7.71
CA VAL A 144 -2.77 4.46 -7.04
C VAL A 144 -3.03 5.76 -6.29
N SER A 145 -2.04 6.33 -5.60
CA SER A 145 -2.22 7.63 -4.92
C SER A 145 -2.45 8.76 -5.90
N SER A 146 -1.81 8.72 -7.06
CA SER A 146 -2.04 9.66 -8.16
C SER A 146 -3.47 9.58 -8.70
N ASP A 147 -4.02 8.37 -8.86
CA ASP A 147 -5.41 8.20 -9.27
C ASP A 147 -6.38 8.76 -8.21
N CYS A 148 -6.09 8.58 -6.91
CA CYS A 148 -6.88 9.20 -5.85
C CYS A 148 -6.85 10.73 -5.92
N MET A 149 -5.69 11.35 -6.19
CA MET A 149 -5.57 12.80 -6.36
C MET A 149 -6.35 13.30 -7.58
N ALA A 150 -6.19 12.63 -8.73
CA ALA A 150 -6.91 12.97 -9.94
C ALA A 150 -8.44 12.88 -9.74
N LEU A 151 -8.91 11.87 -9.02
CA LEU A 151 -10.33 11.75 -8.67
C LEU A 151 -10.77 12.86 -7.70
N ALA A 152 -9.94 13.22 -6.72
CA ALA A 152 -10.23 14.30 -5.77
C ALA A 152 -10.42 15.66 -6.46
N LEU A 153 -9.55 15.98 -7.41
CA LEU A 153 -9.62 17.19 -8.22
C LEU A 153 -10.86 17.23 -9.14
N LYS A 154 -11.34 16.06 -9.60
CA LYS A 154 -12.57 15.97 -10.40
C LYS A 154 -13.84 16.11 -9.57
N VAL A 155 -13.87 15.52 -8.38
CA VAL A 155 -15.08 15.42 -7.54
C VAL A 155 -15.27 16.65 -6.65
N THR A 156 -14.20 17.39 -6.35
CA THR A 156 -14.30 18.65 -5.62
C THR A 156 -14.73 19.75 -6.60
N PRO A 157 -15.91 20.36 -6.43
CA PRO A 157 -16.52 21.20 -7.45
C PRO A 157 -15.82 22.56 -7.52
N ASN A 158 -14.83 22.67 -8.42
CA ASN A 158 -14.38 23.92 -9.07
C ASN A 158 -13.75 23.70 -10.47
N SER A 159 -13.76 22.47 -11.01
CA SER A 159 -13.36 22.22 -12.41
C SER A 159 -14.49 22.55 -13.39
N ASN A 160 -14.74 23.84 -13.62
CA ASN A 160 -15.48 24.42 -14.77
C ASN A 160 -16.78 23.73 -15.25
N LEU A 161 -17.56 23.08 -14.37
CA LEU A 161 -18.90 22.58 -14.71
C LEU A 161 -19.92 23.18 -13.74
N GLU A 162 -20.64 24.17 -14.29
CA GLU A 162 -21.91 24.77 -13.88
C GLU A 162 -22.24 24.73 -12.38
N ARG A 163 -21.97 25.86 -11.73
CA ARG A 163 -22.63 26.22 -10.47
C ARG A 163 -24.14 26.21 -10.69
N ARG A 164 -24.85 25.20 -10.17
CA ARG A 164 -26.26 25.35 -9.85
C ARG A 164 -26.36 26.19 -8.58
N GLU A 165 -26.76 27.44 -8.73
CA GLU A 165 -27.13 28.31 -7.62
C GLU A 165 -28.26 27.65 -6.82
N GLY A 166 -27.98 27.21 -5.60
CA GLY A 166 -29.02 26.67 -4.72
C GLY A 166 -28.53 25.85 -3.54
N ASP A 167 -27.40 25.15 -3.62
CA ASP A 167 -26.97 24.26 -2.52
C ASP A 167 -25.92 24.94 -1.63
N GLY A 168 -26.41 25.83 -0.77
CA GLY A 168 -25.64 26.39 0.32
C GLY A 168 -25.42 25.37 1.42
N GLN A 169 -24.50 24.42 1.25
CA GLN A 169 -23.83 23.74 2.37
C GLN A 169 -22.65 22.85 1.93
N ASN A 170 -21.53 23.04 2.63
CA ASN A 170 -20.35 22.16 2.70
C ASN A 170 -19.12 22.44 1.80
N LYS A 171 -18.79 23.73 1.58
CA LYS A 171 -17.45 24.14 1.09
C LYS A 171 -16.30 23.56 1.94
N ASN A 172 -16.50 23.38 3.25
CA ASN A 172 -15.50 22.80 4.16
C ASN A 172 -15.27 21.28 3.97
N GLY A 173 -16.17 20.57 3.29
CA GLY A 173 -16.03 19.14 3.01
C GLY A 173 -15.03 18.83 1.91
N GLY A 174 -14.96 19.69 0.89
CA GLY A 174 -14.03 19.61 -0.25
C GLY A 174 -12.58 19.77 0.19
N VAL A 175 -12.24 20.90 0.82
CA VAL A 175 -10.91 21.17 1.39
C VAL A 175 -10.41 20.03 2.27
N LYS A 176 -11.26 19.53 3.17
CA LYS A 176 -10.92 18.41 4.07
C LYS A 176 -10.60 17.14 3.29
N LEU A 177 -11.33 16.87 2.21
CA LEU A 177 -11.08 15.71 1.37
C LEU A 177 -9.76 15.86 0.58
N LEU A 178 -9.52 17.01 -0.03
CA LEU A 178 -8.26 17.33 -0.71
C LEU A 178 -7.06 17.17 0.24
N TRP A 179 -7.18 17.68 1.47
CA TRP A 179 -6.17 17.53 2.51
C TRP A 179 -5.91 16.06 2.88
N ARG A 180 -6.97 15.26 3.07
CA ARG A 180 -6.82 13.83 3.38
C ARG A 180 -6.14 13.07 2.24
N VAL A 181 -6.46 13.39 0.99
CA VAL A 181 -5.84 12.76 -0.18
C VAL A 181 -4.36 13.18 -0.29
N PHE A 182 -4.04 14.45 -0.04
CA PHE A 182 -2.66 14.92 0.02
C PHE A 182 -1.84 14.21 1.11
N GLN A 183 -2.39 14.08 2.32
CA GLN A 183 -1.74 13.36 3.42
C GLN A 183 -1.47 11.90 3.06
N PHE A 184 -2.43 11.24 2.42
CA PHE A 184 -2.27 9.88 1.94
C PHE A 184 -1.15 9.79 0.89
N ALA A 185 -1.17 10.64 -0.13
CA ALA A 185 -0.14 10.66 -1.18
C ALA A 185 1.26 10.88 -0.61
N PHE A 186 1.42 11.81 0.34
CA PHE A 186 2.70 12.08 0.99
C PHE A 186 3.24 10.86 1.77
N GLN A 187 2.37 10.13 2.46
CA GLN A 187 2.75 8.88 3.12
C GLN A 187 3.23 7.83 2.11
N VAL A 188 2.59 7.76 0.96
CA VAL A 188 3.00 6.86 -0.13
C VAL A 188 4.37 7.24 -0.67
N TYR A 189 4.64 8.52 -0.92
CA TYR A 189 5.93 8.97 -1.47
C TYR A 189 7.08 8.71 -0.50
N THR A 190 6.84 8.95 0.79
CA THR A 190 7.82 8.65 1.84
C THR A 190 8.15 7.15 1.88
N PHE A 191 7.14 6.30 1.72
CA PHE A 191 7.32 4.85 1.67
C PHE A 191 8.02 4.38 0.38
N ALA A 192 7.66 4.97 -0.77
CA ALA A 192 8.24 4.61 -2.06
C ALA A 192 9.67 5.15 -2.25
N GLY A 193 10.07 6.16 -1.44
CA GLY A 193 11.35 6.84 -1.58
C GLY A 193 11.36 7.91 -2.69
N GLY A 194 10.18 8.28 -3.21
CA GLY A 194 10.03 9.22 -4.31
C GLY A 194 8.67 9.07 -5.01
N HIS A 195 8.49 9.83 -6.08
CA HIS A 195 7.29 9.85 -6.91
C HIS A 195 7.64 10.30 -8.34
N ASP A 196 6.76 10.00 -9.30
CA ASP A 196 6.96 10.32 -10.71
C ASP A 196 6.48 11.74 -11.09
N ASP A 197 6.74 12.16 -12.32
CA ASP A 197 6.35 13.48 -12.82
C ASP A 197 4.83 13.71 -12.81
N ARG A 198 4.03 12.64 -12.96
CA ARG A 198 2.58 12.71 -12.93
C ARG A 198 2.11 13.02 -11.50
N ALA A 199 2.63 12.28 -10.53
CA ALA A 199 2.36 12.46 -9.12
C ALA A 199 2.76 13.87 -8.66
N GLU A 200 3.90 14.39 -9.11
CA GLU A 200 4.35 15.76 -8.81
C GLU A 200 3.35 16.80 -9.35
N LYS A 201 2.94 16.70 -10.62
CA LYS A 201 1.97 17.63 -11.22
C LYS A 201 0.64 17.63 -10.48
N LEU A 202 0.09 16.45 -10.20
CA LEU A 202 -1.16 16.32 -9.45
C LEU A 202 -1.05 16.87 -8.03
N THR A 203 0.09 16.68 -7.38
CA THR A 203 0.36 17.26 -6.06
C THR A 203 0.38 18.79 -6.10
N GLN A 204 0.97 19.38 -7.15
CA GLN A 204 0.97 20.84 -7.34
C GLN A 204 -0.42 21.40 -7.60
N GLU A 205 -1.21 20.75 -8.46
CA GLU A 205 -2.61 21.13 -8.72
C GLU A 205 -3.46 21.03 -7.45
N LEU A 206 -3.30 19.94 -6.70
CA LEU A 206 -3.99 19.73 -5.42
C LEU A 206 -3.63 20.79 -4.39
N ALA A 207 -2.35 21.17 -4.31
CA ALA A 207 -1.87 22.22 -3.42
C ALA A 207 -2.50 23.59 -3.77
N GLN A 208 -2.54 23.95 -5.05
CA GLN A 208 -3.15 25.19 -5.51
C GLN A 208 -4.63 25.26 -5.18
N GLU A 209 -5.37 24.15 -5.32
CA GLU A 209 -6.80 24.12 -4.99
C GLU A 209 -7.03 24.27 -3.48
N ILE A 210 -6.22 23.60 -2.65
CA ILE A 210 -6.27 23.75 -1.19
C ILE A 210 -6.05 25.21 -0.76
N GLU A 211 -5.13 25.93 -1.41
CA GLU A 211 -4.86 27.34 -1.10
C GLU A 211 -5.95 28.28 -1.57
N LYS A 212 -6.44 28.12 -2.80
CA LYS A 212 -7.58 28.91 -3.31
C LYS A 212 -8.80 28.78 -2.41
N GLU A 213 -9.07 27.58 -1.88
CA GLU A 213 -10.20 27.38 -0.96
C GLU A 213 -9.92 27.92 0.45
N ALA A 214 -8.65 28.06 0.86
CA ALA A 214 -8.27 28.67 2.13
C ALA A 214 -8.33 30.21 2.10
N GLU A 215 -8.07 30.84 0.96
CA GLU A 215 -8.19 32.30 0.75
C GLU A 215 -9.64 32.78 0.63
N ASN A 216 -10.57 31.87 0.32
CA ASN A 216 -12.00 32.14 0.15
C ASN A 216 -12.85 31.87 1.42
N GLN A 217 -12.22 31.66 2.58
CA GLN A 217 -12.84 31.50 3.91
C GLN A 217 -12.61 32.73 4.77
#